data_AF-A0A838MUE8-F1
#
_entry.id   AF-A0A838MUE8-F1
#
_cell.length_a   1.000
_cell.length_b   1.000
_cell.length_c   1.000
_cell.angle_alpha   90.00
_cell.angle_beta   90.00
_cell.angle_gamma   90.00
#
_symmetry.space_group_name_H-M   'P 1'
#
loop_
_entity.id
_entity.type
_entity.pdbx_description
1 polymer ?
#
loop_
_entity_poly.entity_id
_entity_poly.type
_entity_poly.pdbx_seq_one_letter_code
_entity_poly.pdbx_strand_id
1 'polypeptide(L)'
;MNDIGDGYSTPVVVGTRIYLMSNRGMENEFVQALSTQDGKPIWTTRVGNVGNPNQNPPYAKARSTPTVDGNFIYALGSDGDLACLEAKSGKIRWQKSIRKEFGGQPGEWAYAE
;
A
#
# COMPACT_ATOMS: atom_id res chain seq x y z
N MET A 1 -19.83 1.52 -1.65
CA MET A 1 -18.45 1.59 -1.14
C MET A 1 -18.11 3.07 -1.11
N ASN A 2 -18.16 3.72 0.04
CA ASN A 2 -18.33 5.19 0.07
C ASN A 2 -17.08 5.96 0.50
N ASP A 3 -16.03 5.29 0.99
CA ASP A 3 -14.70 5.88 1.18
C ASP A 3 -13.65 4.80 1.43
N ILE A 4 -12.72 4.60 0.49
CA ILE A 4 -11.53 3.74 0.64
C ILE A 4 -10.22 4.54 0.56
N GLY A 5 -10.30 5.87 0.61
CA GLY A 5 -9.18 6.78 0.37
C GLY A 5 -8.87 7.01 -1.11
N ASP A 6 -7.75 7.69 -1.33
CA ASP A 6 -7.20 8.04 -2.63
C ASP A 6 -6.21 6.98 -3.12
N GLY A 7 -6.05 6.80 -4.43
CA GLY A 7 -5.06 5.87 -4.96
C GLY A 7 -5.25 5.56 -6.44
N TYR A 8 -4.22 4.95 -7.03
CA TYR A 8 -4.17 4.40 -8.38
C TYR A 8 -3.95 2.89 -8.40
N SER A 9 -3.89 2.27 -7.22
CA SER A 9 -3.68 0.83 -7.06
C SER A 9 -4.74 0.03 -7.80
N THR A 10 -4.31 -0.99 -8.55
CA THR A 10 -5.23 -1.96 -9.14
C THR A 10 -5.72 -2.92 -8.04
N PRO A 11 -7.03 -3.22 -7.94
CA PRO A 11 -7.49 -4.19 -6.95
C PRO A 11 -6.99 -5.61 -7.30
N VAL A 12 -6.47 -6.31 -6.30
CA VAL A 12 -6.11 -7.73 -6.38
C VAL A 12 -7.17 -8.56 -5.67
N VAL A 13 -7.77 -9.53 -6.35
CA VAL A 13 -8.85 -10.37 -5.80
C VAL A 13 -8.35 -11.79 -5.56
N VAL A 14 -8.44 -12.26 -4.32
CA VAL A 14 -8.10 -13.64 -3.93
C VAL A 14 -9.22 -14.21 -3.06
N GLY A 15 -9.91 -15.23 -3.56
CA GLY A 15 -11.05 -15.83 -2.88
C GLY A 15 -12.14 -14.79 -2.57
N THR A 16 -12.44 -14.59 -1.29
CA THR A 16 -13.49 -13.66 -0.83
C THR A 16 -12.96 -12.28 -0.44
N ARG A 17 -11.73 -11.93 -0.87
CA ARG A 17 -11.04 -10.70 -0.45
C ARG A 17 -10.55 -9.90 -1.65
N ILE A 18 -10.69 -8.57 -1.54
CA ILE A 18 -10.10 -7.58 -2.43
C ILE A 18 -8.99 -6.89 -1.65
N TYR A 19 -7.80 -6.77 -2.25
CA TYR A 19 -6.66 -6.06 -1.69
C TYR A 19 -6.29 -4.88 -2.59
N LEU A 20 -5.95 -3.74 -1.99
CA LEU A 20 -5.47 -2.57 -2.71
C LEU A 20 -4.61 -1.70 -1.80
N MET A 21 -3.83 -0.82 -2.41
CA MET A 21 -3.20 0.29 -1.72
C MET A 21 -4.00 1.58 -1.90
N SER A 22 -4.06 2.38 -0.85
CA SER A 22 -4.67 3.71 -0.89
C SER A 22 -4.03 4.63 0.14
N ASN A 23 -4.39 5.90 0.15
CA ASN A 23 -3.93 6.85 1.16
C ASN A 23 -5.05 7.79 1.64
N ARG A 24 -4.81 8.40 2.81
CA ARG A 24 -5.57 9.55 3.32
C ARG A 24 -4.59 10.63 3.73
N GLY A 25 -4.57 11.72 2.95
CA GLY A 25 -3.53 12.73 3.07
C GLY A 25 -2.14 12.17 2.73
N MET A 26 -1.11 12.91 3.13
CA MET A 26 0.29 12.59 2.79
C MET A 26 0.97 11.67 3.79
N GLU A 27 0.45 11.57 5.01
CA GLU A 27 1.09 10.83 6.10
C GLU A 27 0.54 9.42 6.27
N ASN A 28 -0.48 9.03 5.51
CA ASN A 28 -1.11 7.74 5.70
C ASN A 28 -1.37 7.05 4.38
N GLU A 29 -0.42 6.24 3.95
CA GLU A 29 -0.57 5.23 2.91
C GLU A 29 -0.81 3.86 3.56
N PHE A 30 -1.73 3.08 2.98
CA PHE A 30 -2.26 1.87 3.56
C PHE A 30 -2.29 0.72 2.55
N VAL A 31 -2.21 -0.51 3.05
CA VAL A 31 -2.77 -1.70 2.41
C VAL A 31 -4.13 -1.97 3.05
N GLN A 32 -5.13 -2.31 2.24
CA GLN A 32 -6.47 -2.64 2.72
C GLN A 32 -6.90 -4.02 2.24
N ALA A 33 -7.72 -4.69 3.05
CA ALA A 33 -8.51 -5.83 2.63
C ALA A 33 -9.99 -5.53 2.76
N LEU A 34 -10.74 -5.76 1.70
CA LEU A 34 -12.20 -5.60 1.66
C LEU A 34 -12.85 -6.95 1.36
N SER A 35 -14.10 -7.11 1.81
CA SER A 35 -14.96 -8.24 1.46
C SER A 35 -15.40 -8.14 0.00
N THR A 36 -15.32 -9.23 -0.77
CA THR A 36 -15.89 -9.26 -2.14
C THR A 36 -17.42 -9.26 -2.15
N GLN A 37 -18.07 -9.60 -1.03
CA GLN A 37 -19.54 -9.71 -0.97
C GLN A 37 -20.23 -8.35 -0.90
N ASP A 38 -19.66 -7.43 -0.13
CA ASP A 38 -20.28 -6.14 0.18
C ASP A 38 -19.32 -4.95 0.13
N GLY A 39 -18.04 -5.20 -0.21
CA GLY A 39 -17.02 -4.16 -0.30
C GLY A 39 -16.63 -3.54 1.04
N LYS A 40 -17.07 -4.10 2.17
CA LYS A 40 -16.74 -3.55 3.49
C LYS A 40 -15.29 -3.86 3.87
N PRO A 41 -14.61 -2.93 4.57
CA PRO A 41 -13.27 -3.18 5.06
C PRO A 41 -13.27 -4.33 6.07
N ILE A 42 -12.35 -5.27 5.85
CA ILE A 42 -11.99 -6.34 6.79
C ILE A 42 -10.87 -5.84 7.69
N TRP A 43 -9.83 -5.25 7.09
CA TRP A 43 -8.73 -4.60 7.80
C TRP A 43 -8.06 -3.53 6.93
N THR A 44 -7.38 -2.59 7.60
CA THR A 44 -6.58 -1.52 6.99
C THR A 44 -5.28 -1.41 7.78
N THR A 45 -4.14 -1.45 7.09
CA THR A 45 -2.81 -1.37 7.72
C THR A 45 -2.03 -0.24 7.09
N ARG A 46 -1.61 0.74 7.91
CA ARG A 46 -0.72 1.81 7.47
C ARG A 46 0.66 1.25 7.19
N VAL A 47 1.21 1.56 6.02
CA VAL A 47 2.55 1.12 5.59
C VAL A 47 3.53 2.29 5.48
N GLY A 48 3.10 3.52 5.27
CA GLY A 48 4.05 4.62 5.07
C GLY A 48 3.41 5.98 4.80
N ASN A 49 4.24 6.89 4.33
CA ASN A 49 3.83 8.19 3.79
C ASN A 49 3.67 8.10 2.26
N VAL A 50 2.91 9.04 1.71
CA VAL A 50 2.74 9.18 0.26
C VAL A 50 3.93 9.95 -0.32
N GLY A 51 4.98 9.21 -0.67
CA GLY A 51 6.25 9.80 -1.05
C GLY A 51 6.94 10.46 0.14
N ASN A 52 8.12 11.03 -0.10
CA ASN A 52 8.85 11.69 0.97
C ASN A 52 8.46 13.18 1.10
N PRO A 53 8.55 13.79 2.30
CA PRO A 53 8.15 15.19 2.52
C PRO A 53 8.85 16.23 1.64
N ASN A 54 10.05 15.93 1.14
CA ASN A 54 10.84 16.82 0.29
C ASN A 54 10.65 16.55 -1.22
N GLN A 55 9.95 15.47 -1.57
CA GLN A 55 9.84 15.02 -2.96
C GLN A 55 8.72 15.72 -3.72
N ASN A 56 7.65 16.11 -2.99
CA ASN A 56 6.44 16.70 -3.55
C ASN A 56 5.99 16.03 -4.87
N PRO A 57 5.75 14.70 -4.87
CA PRO A 57 5.53 13.98 -6.11
C PRO A 57 4.23 14.46 -6.76
N PRO A 58 4.22 14.68 -8.08
CA PRO A 58 3.00 15.04 -8.78
C PRO A 58 1.96 13.91 -8.61
N TYR A 59 0.69 14.28 -8.45
CA TYR A 59 -0.40 13.37 -8.03
C TYR A 59 -0.01 12.45 -6.86
N ALA A 60 0.24 13.04 -5.70
CA ALA A 60 0.60 12.32 -4.48
C ALA A 60 -0.56 11.45 -3.95
N LYS A 61 -0.68 10.24 -4.50
CA LYS A 61 -1.60 9.19 -4.09
C LYS A 61 -0.87 7.85 -4.06
N ALA A 62 -1.42 6.87 -3.35
CA ALA A 62 -0.89 5.51 -3.38
C ALA A 62 -0.88 4.97 -4.80
N ARG A 63 0.26 4.47 -5.28
CA ARG A 63 0.45 4.10 -6.69
C ARG A 63 0.59 2.62 -6.92
N SER A 64 1.25 1.93 -5.99
CA SER A 64 1.62 0.54 -6.19
C SER A 64 0.43 -0.41 -6.10
N THR A 65 0.52 -1.53 -6.78
CA THR A 65 -0.42 -2.66 -6.64
C THR A 65 0.20 -3.71 -5.71
N PRO A 66 -0.48 -4.13 -4.63
CA PRO A 66 0.10 -5.12 -3.72
C PRO A 66 0.12 -6.50 -4.38
N THR A 67 1.21 -7.24 -4.20
CA THR A 67 1.32 -8.62 -4.67
C THR A 67 0.90 -9.59 -3.56
N VAL A 68 0.03 -10.56 -3.88
CA VAL A 68 -0.40 -11.61 -2.93
C VAL A 68 0.27 -12.92 -3.31
N ASP A 69 0.97 -13.54 -2.37
CA ASP A 69 1.54 -14.89 -2.51
C ASP A 69 1.23 -15.73 -1.26
N GLY A 70 0.41 -16.77 -1.46
CA GLY A 70 -0.08 -17.63 -0.40
C GLY A 70 -0.75 -16.86 0.75
N ASN A 71 -0.11 -16.87 1.92
CA ASN A 71 -0.60 -16.22 3.14
C ASN A 71 -0.08 -14.80 3.34
N PHE A 72 0.68 -14.26 2.38
CA PHE A 72 1.39 -12.99 2.51
C PHE A 72 1.01 -12.00 1.43
N ILE A 73 1.12 -10.73 1.78
CA ILE A 73 0.96 -9.59 0.89
C ILE A 73 2.25 -8.80 0.93
N TYR A 74 2.77 -8.47 -0.24
CA TYR A 74 3.94 -7.62 -0.42
C TYR A 74 3.48 -6.30 -1.02
N ALA A 75 3.87 -5.20 -0.40
CA ALA A 75 3.43 -3.87 -0.80
C ALA A 75 4.59 -2.89 -0.72
N LEU A 76 4.77 -2.10 -1.76
CA LEU A 76 5.74 -1.02 -1.81
C LEU A 76 5.03 0.33 -1.67
N GLY A 77 5.18 0.96 -0.50
CA GLY A 77 4.72 2.33 -0.26
C GLY A 77 5.50 3.35 -1.10
N SER A 78 4.87 4.47 -1.38
CA SER A 78 5.37 5.54 -2.23
C SER A 78 6.63 6.22 -1.66
N ASP A 79 6.83 6.24 -0.32
CA ASP A 79 8.11 6.66 0.32
C ASP A 79 9.20 5.56 0.33
N GLY A 80 8.93 4.41 -0.29
CA GLY A 80 9.86 3.28 -0.36
C GLY A 80 9.78 2.34 0.85
N ASP A 81 8.63 2.31 1.53
CA ASP A 81 8.32 1.34 2.58
C ASP A 81 7.90 0.00 1.96
N LEU A 82 8.83 -0.95 1.85
CA LEU A 82 8.54 -2.31 1.42
C LEU A 82 8.06 -3.12 2.63
N ALA A 83 6.83 -3.60 2.59
CA ALA A 83 6.21 -4.32 3.70
C ALA A 83 5.73 -5.71 3.27
N CYS A 84 5.86 -6.68 4.18
CA CYS A 84 5.20 -7.97 4.10
C CYS A 84 4.15 -8.09 5.21
N LEU A 85 2.91 -8.36 4.83
CA LEU A 85 1.75 -8.44 5.71
C LEU A 85 1.14 -9.84 5.65
N GLU A 86 0.59 -10.31 6.76
CA GLU A 86 -0.27 -11.49 6.78
C GLU A 86 -1.58 -11.18 6.04
N ALA A 87 -1.90 -11.93 4.98
CA ALA A 87 -3.09 -11.71 4.17
C ALA A 87 -4.40 -11.82 4.95
N LYS A 88 -4.41 -12.64 6.02
CA LYS A 88 -5.57 -12.86 6.89
C LYS A 88 -5.85 -11.67 7.81
N SER A 89 -4.82 -11.14 8.46
CA SER A 89 -4.95 -10.20 9.59
C SER A 89 -4.52 -8.77 9.25
N GLY A 90 -3.76 -8.57 8.17
CA GLY A 90 -3.10 -7.30 7.86
C GLY A 90 -1.90 -7.01 8.76
N LYS A 91 -1.49 -7.94 9.63
CA LYS A 91 -0.34 -7.74 10.52
C LYS A 91 0.96 -7.70 9.71
N ILE A 92 1.75 -6.64 9.89
CA ILE A 92 3.09 -6.52 9.33
C ILE A 92 3.99 -7.59 9.98
N ARG A 93 4.60 -8.44 9.15
CA ARG A 93 5.64 -9.40 9.54
C ARG A 93 7.01 -8.75 9.57
N TRP A 94 7.28 -7.92 8.56
CA TRP A 94 8.47 -7.10 8.47
C TRP A 94 8.18 -5.91 7.55
N GLN A 95 8.94 -4.85 7.76
CA GLN A 95 8.94 -3.66 6.91
C GLN A 95 10.38 -3.17 6.76
N LYS A 96 10.71 -2.70 5.56
CA LYS A 96 12.04 -2.26 5.16
C LYS A 96 11.96 -0.95 4.40
N SER A 97 12.90 -0.05 4.63
CA SER A 97 12.99 1.20 3.87
C SER A 97 13.99 1.03 2.73
N ILE A 98 13.50 0.99 1.49
CA ILE A 98 14.34 0.89 0.28
C ILE A 98 15.39 2.01 0.25
N ARG A 99 14.98 3.23 0.62
CA ARG A 99 15.86 4.41 0.66
C ARG A 99 16.95 4.29 1.72
N LYS A 100 16.56 4.00 2.97
CA LYS A 100 17.48 4.06 4.12
C LYS A 100 18.38 2.84 4.21
N GLU A 101 17.88 1.66 3.86
CA GLU A 101 18.61 0.40 4.05
C GLU A 101 19.37 -0.04 2.80
N PHE A 102 18.94 0.41 1.61
CA PHE A 102 19.50 -0.07 0.34
C PHE A 102 19.95 1.06 -0.60
N GLY A 103 19.86 2.32 -0.17
CA GLY A 103 20.29 3.47 -0.97
C GLY A 103 19.43 3.75 -2.20
N GLY A 104 18.22 3.19 -2.25
CA GLY A 104 17.33 3.39 -3.39
C GLY A 104 16.93 4.86 -3.56
N GLN A 105 16.80 5.27 -4.81
CA GLN A 105 16.36 6.60 -5.21
C GLN A 105 14.99 6.50 -5.86
N PRO A 106 14.00 7.28 -5.41
CA PRO A 106 12.70 7.28 -6.06
C PRO A 106 12.77 8.01 -7.42
N GLY A 107 11.84 7.69 -8.32
CA GLY A 107 11.64 8.44 -9.56
C GLY A 107 10.89 9.75 -9.34
N GLU A 108 10.54 10.41 -10.44
CA GLU A 108 9.69 11.62 -10.45
C GLU A 108 8.36 11.40 -9.70
N TRP A 109 7.79 10.20 -9.83
CA TRP A 109 6.47 9.84 -9.31
C TRP A 109 6.50 9.14 -7.94
N ALA A 110 7.62 9.26 -7.21
CA ALA A 110 7.93 8.44 -6.03
C ALA A 110 8.18 6.95 -6.39
N TYR A 111 8.16 6.05 -5.40
CA TYR A 111 8.19 4.61 -5.67
C TYR A 111 6.82 4.14 -6.18
N ALA A 112 6.84 3.29 -7.21
CA ALA A 112 5.65 2.67 -7.77
C ALA A 112 6.00 1.28 -8.33
N GLU A 113 5.08 0.33 -8.17
CA GLU A 113 5.13 -1.04 -8.72
C GLU A 113 3.78 -1.44 -9.31
#